data_AF-A0A953DK11-F1
#
_entry.id   AF-A0A953DK11-F1
#
_cell.length_a   1.000
_cell.length_b   1.000
_cell.length_c   1.000
_cell.angle_alpha   90.00
_cell.angle_beta   90.00
_cell.angle_gamma   90.00
#
_symmetry.space_group_name_H-M   'P 1'
#
loop_
_entity.id
_entity.type
_entity.pdbx_description
1 polymer ?
#
loop_
_entity_poly.entity_id
_entity_poly.type
_entity_poly.pdbx_seq_one_letter_code
_entity_poly.pdbx_strand_id
1 'polypeptide(L)'
;MHPTLARYLDPETARAALLLAESGDPVPEEHRHMVAAAQANPKERRLVTKAGRTLDTKAQQAVLFLATFAALHALQEEAGTRPTLERARAKLAELGASPEEIDAMLAQAVADEAFGTDQDPGHFDTRWFEETLGDLPKLAALQEDEVLALIRSFVKTAPQGDAMLYENAARQLLKAAWSDGASPITAENMEDALDALSEQYDGEDFERAALALAKFIETMQEQKLIGPMRAERLTAIARAAAAAGIEDEDEADDEESDEEDEAP
;
A
#
# COMPACT_ATOMS: atom_id res chain seq x y z
N MET A 1 13.28 -4.64 0.11
CA MET A 1 12.60 -5.94 0.25
C MET A 1 13.27 -6.86 1.28
N HIS A 2 12.48 -7.67 2.00
CA HIS A 2 12.99 -8.66 2.95
C HIS A 2 13.77 -9.79 2.23
N PRO A 3 14.93 -10.27 2.73
CA PRO A 3 15.76 -11.27 2.04
C PRO A 3 15.02 -12.57 1.69
N THR A 4 14.14 -13.04 2.57
CA THR A 4 13.30 -14.23 2.32
C THR A 4 12.33 -14.00 1.16
N LEU A 5 11.69 -12.83 1.09
CA LEU A 5 10.79 -12.49 -0.01
C LEU A 5 11.56 -12.43 -1.32
N ALA A 6 12.66 -11.66 -1.35
CA ALA A 6 13.50 -11.48 -2.53
C ALA A 6 13.99 -12.81 -3.11
N ARG A 7 14.40 -13.76 -2.26
CA ARG A 7 14.83 -15.10 -2.68
C ARG A 7 13.75 -15.86 -3.46
N TYR A 8 12.49 -15.73 -3.05
CA TYR A 8 11.39 -16.51 -3.61
C TYR A 8 10.58 -15.77 -4.67
N LEU A 9 10.90 -14.50 -4.96
CA LEU A 9 10.39 -13.84 -6.16
C LEU A 9 10.96 -14.43 -7.44
N ASP A 10 12.08 -15.15 -7.38
CA ASP A 10 12.51 -16.03 -8.47
C ASP A 10 11.61 -17.28 -8.52
N PRO A 11 10.78 -17.43 -9.58
CA PRO A 11 9.89 -18.58 -9.74
C PRO A 11 10.58 -19.93 -9.71
N GLU A 12 11.81 -20.02 -10.24
CA GLU A 12 12.54 -21.27 -10.30
C GLU A 12 12.98 -21.71 -8.90
N THR A 13 13.53 -20.78 -8.11
CA THR A 13 13.88 -21.02 -6.70
C THR A 13 12.66 -21.39 -5.86
N ALA A 14 11.56 -20.64 -5.99
CA ALA A 14 10.31 -20.93 -5.29
C ALA A 14 9.79 -22.35 -5.62
N ARG A 15 9.71 -22.68 -6.90
CA ARG A 15 9.22 -23.98 -7.35
C ARG A 15 10.16 -25.13 -6.94
N ALA A 16 11.48 -24.94 -7.04
CA ALA A 16 12.47 -25.94 -6.65
C ALA A 16 12.34 -26.29 -5.15
N ALA A 17 12.17 -25.29 -4.29
CA ALA A 17 11.94 -25.50 -2.86
C ALA A 17 10.68 -26.34 -2.58
N LEU A 18 9.59 -26.08 -3.32
CA LEU A 18 8.33 -26.81 -3.16
C LEU A 18 8.39 -28.25 -3.70
N LEU A 19 9.06 -28.46 -4.84
CA LEU A 19 9.24 -29.79 -5.42
C LEU A 19 10.16 -30.66 -4.56
N LEU A 20 11.21 -30.08 -3.97
CA LEU A 20 12.07 -30.76 -3.01
C LEU A 20 11.26 -31.26 -1.81
N ALA A 21 10.38 -30.42 -1.25
CA ALA A 21 9.49 -30.84 -0.16
C ALA A 21 8.48 -31.92 -0.57
N GLU A 22 8.07 -31.98 -1.85
CA GLU A 22 7.19 -33.03 -2.37
C GLU A 22 7.86 -34.39 -2.56
N SER A 23 9.17 -34.39 -2.81
CA SER A 23 9.96 -35.61 -2.99
C SER A 23 10.13 -36.43 -1.69
N GLY A 24 9.85 -35.82 -0.53
CA GLY A 24 10.07 -36.43 0.79
C GLY A 24 11.52 -36.31 1.29
N ASP A 25 12.39 -35.65 0.52
CA ASP A 25 13.75 -35.35 0.93
C ASP A 25 13.80 -34.34 2.10
N PRO A 26 14.87 -34.34 2.92
CA PRO A 26 15.06 -33.34 3.96
C PRO A 26 15.06 -31.93 3.38
N VAL A 27 14.16 -31.07 3.88
CA VAL A 27 14.07 -29.66 3.46
C VAL A 27 15.23 -28.89 4.10
N PRO A 28 16.11 -28.25 3.30
CA PRO A 28 17.15 -27.35 3.81
C PRO A 28 16.56 -26.23 4.67
N GLU A 29 17.32 -25.77 5.66
CA GLU A 29 16.89 -24.73 6.59
C GLU A 29 16.46 -23.44 5.86
N GLU A 30 17.16 -23.08 4.77
CA GLU A 30 16.80 -21.92 3.95
C GLU A 30 15.40 -21.97 3.33
N HIS A 31 14.83 -23.17 3.15
CA HIS A 31 13.53 -23.41 2.52
C HIS A 31 12.39 -23.58 3.50
N ARG A 32 12.67 -23.65 4.81
CA ARG A 32 11.68 -23.97 5.84
C ARG A 32 10.46 -23.04 5.82
N HIS A 33 10.67 -21.74 5.68
CA HIS A 33 9.56 -20.77 5.72
C HIS A 33 8.67 -20.83 4.47
N MET A 34 9.28 -21.05 3.29
CA MET A 34 8.54 -21.22 2.03
C MET A 34 7.72 -22.51 2.06
N VAL A 35 8.30 -23.60 2.55
CA VAL A 35 7.58 -24.87 2.69
C VAL A 35 6.46 -24.76 3.71
N ALA A 36 6.69 -24.10 4.85
CA ALA A 36 5.64 -23.86 5.84
C ALA A 36 4.49 -23.02 5.27
N ALA A 37 4.80 -21.92 4.55
CA ALA A 37 3.79 -21.11 3.88
C ALA A 37 2.97 -21.93 2.87
N ALA A 38 3.62 -22.79 2.09
CA ALA A 38 2.95 -23.65 1.10
C ALA A 38 2.16 -24.82 1.72
N GLN A 39 2.52 -25.26 2.92
CA GLN A 39 1.74 -26.25 3.67
C GLN A 39 0.44 -25.64 4.21
N ALA A 40 0.51 -24.41 4.72
CA ALA A 40 -0.67 -23.66 5.15
C ALA A 40 -1.59 -23.27 3.98
N ASN A 41 -1.03 -23.14 2.76
CA ASN A 41 -1.75 -22.66 1.58
C ASN A 41 -1.69 -23.68 0.42
N PRO A 42 -2.45 -24.80 0.51
CA PRO A 42 -2.34 -25.91 -0.43
C PRO A 42 -2.84 -25.59 -1.84
N LYS A 43 -3.70 -24.58 -2.01
CA LYS A 43 -4.20 -24.15 -3.32
C LYS A 43 -3.10 -23.44 -4.11
N GLU A 44 -2.44 -22.48 -3.48
CA GLU A 44 -1.35 -21.68 -4.03
C GLU A 44 -0.14 -22.58 -4.30
N ARG A 45 0.19 -23.48 -3.36
CA ARG A 45 1.20 -24.53 -3.58
C ARG A 45 0.94 -25.32 -4.86
N ARG A 46 -0.29 -25.78 -5.08
CA ARG A 46 -0.66 -26.56 -6.29
C ARG A 46 -0.52 -25.74 -7.56
N LEU A 47 -0.82 -24.43 -7.53
CA LEU A 47 -0.65 -23.55 -8.69
C LEU A 47 0.83 -23.47 -9.08
N VAL A 48 1.73 -23.32 -8.10
CA VAL A 48 3.18 -23.23 -8.34
C VAL A 48 3.78 -24.57 -8.79
N THR A 49 3.44 -25.69 -8.13
CA THR A 49 4.08 -26.99 -8.45
C THR A 49 3.62 -27.57 -9.79
N LYS A 50 2.35 -27.35 -10.16
CA LYS A 50 1.78 -27.82 -11.44
C LYS A 50 2.05 -26.90 -12.62
N ALA A 51 2.57 -25.70 -12.39
CA ALA A 51 2.87 -24.79 -13.48
C ALA A 51 3.88 -25.40 -14.48
N GLY A 52 3.78 -24.96 -15.72
CA GLY A 52 4.72 -25.33 -16.78
C GLY A 52 6.12 -24.77 -16.52
N ARG A 53 6.97 -24.81 -17.56
CA ARG A 53 8.31 -24.20 -17.47
C ARG A 53 8.23 -22.68 -17.28
N THR A 54 7.24 -22.06 -17.91
CA THR A 54 6.87 -20.66 -17.70
C THR A 54 5.67 -20.61 -16.75
N LEU A 55 5.74 -19.79 -15.72
CA LEU A 55 4.59 -19.54 -14.84
C LEU A 55 3.56 -18.68 -15.59
N ASP A 56 2.29 -19.09 -15.53
CA ASP A 56 1.19 -18.22 -15.90
C ASP A 56 0.93 -17.18 -14.80
N THR A 57 0.09 -16.18 -15.08
CA THR A 57 -0.23 -15.10 -14.13
C THR A 57 -0.72 -15.63 -12.77
N LYS A 58 -1.50 -16.73 -12.76
CA LYS A 58 -2.02 -17.31 -11.51
C LYS A 58 -0.91 -17.95 -10.69
N ALA A 59 0.03 -18.63 -11.35
CA ALA A 59 1.18 -19.22 -10.69
C ALA A 59 2.17 -18.15 -10.22
N GLN A 60 2.35 -17.05 -10.96
CA GLN A 60 3.14 -15.89 -10.53
C GLN A 60 2.54 -15.24 -9.28
N GLN A 61 1.22 -15.00 -9.26
CA GLN A 61 0.51 -14.49 -8.08
C GLN A 61 0.62 -15.45 -6.89
N ALA A 62 0.53 -16.76 -7.13
CA ALA A 62 0.70 -17.76 -6.08
C ALA A 62 2.13 -17.78 -5.52
N VAL A 63 3.17 -17.59 -6.35
CA VAL A 63 4.55 -17.43 -5.89
C VAL A 63 4.68 -16.20 -5.00
N LEU A 64 4.18 -15.05 -5.46
CA LEU A 64 4.21 -13.80 -4.69
C LEU A 64 3.54 -13.99 -3.32
N PHE A 65 2.33 -14.55 -3.31
CA PHE A 65 1.58 -14.85 -2.09
C PHE A 65 2.39 -15.73 -1.12
N LEU A 66 2.92 -16.86 -1.61
CA LEU A 66 3.70 -17.77 -0.76
C LEU A 66 5.00 -17.15 -0.25
N ALA A 67 5.68 -16.36 -1.08
CA ALA A 67 6.90 -15.67 -0.72
C ALA A 67 6.67 -14.61 0.36
N THR A 68 5.55 -13.89 0.30
CA THR A 68 5.14 -12.93 1.33
C THR A 68 4.86 -13.62 2.66
N PHE A 69 4.13 -14.73 2.66
CA PHE A 69 3.92 -15.53 3.88
C PHE A 69 5.23 -16.13 4.42
N ALA A 70 6.13 -16.56 3.55
CA ALA A 70 7.45 -17.05 3.95
C ALA A 70 8.27 -15.94 4.64
N ALA A 71 8.21 -14.70 4.13
CA ALA A 71 8.84 -13.56 4.77
C ALA A 71 8.20 -13.21 6.12
N LEU A 72 6.86 -13.27 6.22
CA LEU A 72 6.17 -13.11 7.51
C LEU A 72 6.64 -14.15 8.55
N HIS A 73 6.74 -15.42 8.16
CA HIS A 73 7.25 -16.47 9.05
C HIS A 73 8.71 -16.24 9.47
N ALA A 74 9.55 -15.70 8.58
CA ALA A 74 10.92 -15.34 8.93
C ALA A 74 10.95 -14.20 9.96
N LEU A 75 10.17 -13.13 9.74
CA LEU A 75 10.05 -11.98 10.63
C LEU A 75 9.54 -12.37 12.04
N GLN A 76 8.68 -13.39 12.15
CA GLN A 76 8.23 -13.91 13.45
C GLN A 76 9.36 -14.48 14.32
N GLU A 77 10.48 -14.87 13.71
CA GLU A 77 11.61 -15.44 14.41
C GLU A 77 12.74 -14.43 14.66
N GLU A 78 12.71 -13.29 13.99
CA GLU A 78 13.67 -12.22 14.15
C GLU A 78 13.46 -11.47 15.48
N ALA A 79 14.52 -11.39 16.29
CA ALA A 79 14.44 -10.81 17.64
C ALA A 79 13.97 -9.35 17.66
N GLY A 80 14.23 -8.59 16.59
CA GLY A 80 13.84 -7.18 16.47
C GLY A 80 12.34 -6.98 16.27
N THR A 81 11.74 -7.68 15.31
CA THR A 81 10.35 -7.50 14.86
C THR A 81 9.35 -8.37 15.59
N ARG A 82 9.78 -9.54 16.11
CA ARG A 82 8.92 -10.50 16.79
C ARG A 82 8.03 -9.90 17.89
N PRO A 83 8.53 -9.08 18.84
CA PRO A 83 7.68 -8.53 19.90
C PRO A 83 6.57 -7.62 19.34
N THR A 84 6.84 -6.90 18.26
CA THR A 84 5.87 -6.00 17.61
C THR A 84 4.81 -6.81 16.87
N LEU A 85 5.20 -7.87 16.15
CA LEU A 85 4.29 -8.82 15.52
C LEU A 85 3.38 -9.53 16.52
N GLU A 86 3.92 -10.03 17.63
CA GLU A 86 3.13 -10.71 18.66
C GLU A 86 2.08 -9.77 19.28
N ARG A 87 2.43 -8.50 19.51
CA ARG A 87 1.48 -7.48 19.99
C ARG A 87 0.38 -7.18 18.98
N ALA A 88 0.72 -7.04 17.69
CA ALA A 88 -0.27 -6.80 16.64
C ALA A 88 -1.26 -7.96 16.53
N ARG A 89 -0.75 -9.20 16.54
CA ARG A 89 -1.58 -10.43 16.55
C ARG A 89 -2.54 -10.48 17.72
N ALA A 90 -2.04 -10.23 18.94
CA ALA A 90 -2.87 -10.26 20.14
C ALA A 90 -4.01 -9.24 20.06
N LYS A 91 -3.72 -8.01 19.63
CA LYS A 91 -4.75 -6.96 19.50
C LYS A 91 -5.77 -7.26 18.41
N LEU A 92 -5.35 -7.77 17.25
CA LEU A 92 -6.28 -8.14 16.19
C LEU A 92 -7.18 -9.31 16.64
N ALA A 93 -6.64 -10.27 17.38
CA ALA A 93 -7.42 -11.36 17.97
C ALA A 93 -8.42 -10.86 19.02
N GLU A 94 -8.04 -9.87 19.85
CA GLU A 94 -8.96 -9.20 20.80
C GLU A 94 -10.12 -8.49 20.09
N LEU A 95 -9.89 -8.00 18.86
CA LEU A 95 -10.92 -7.41 18.00
C LEU A 95 -11.78 -8.45 17.25
N GLY A 96 -11.51 -9.75 17.46
CA GLY A 96 -12.30 -10.85 16.91
C GLY A 96 -11.82 -11.38 15.55
N ALA A 97 -10.67 -10.91 15.03
CA ALA A 97 -10.10 -11.46 13.81
C ALA A 97 -9.63 -12.91 14.02
N SER A 98 -9.92 -13.77 13.05
CA SER A 98 -9.45 -15.16 13.01
C SER A 98 -7.93 -15.23 12.77
N PRO A 99 -7.25 -16.33 13.15
CA PRO A 99 -5.83 -16.51 12.87
C PRO A 99 -5.46 -16.31 11.39
N GLU A 100 -6.31 -16.79 10.48
CA GLU A 100 -6.14 -16.67 9.04
C GLU A 100 -6.25 -15.22 8.55
N GLU A 101 -7.24 -14.46 9.05
CA GLU A 101 -7.38 -13.03 8.75
C GLU A 101 -6.19 -12.23 9.28
N ILE A 102 -5.74 -12.54 10.50
CA ILE A 102 -4.56 -11.91 11.09
C ILE A 102 -3.32 -12.16 10.24
N ASP A 103 -3.09 -13.42 9.82
CA ASP A 103 -1.96 -13.75 8.96
C ASP A 103 -2.04 -13.03 7.61
N ALA A 104 -3.23 -12.95 7.01
CA ALA A 104 -3.44 -12.23 5.75
C ALA A 104 -3.13 -10.73 5.89
N MET A 105 -3.62 -10.06 6.93
CA MET A 105 -3.34 -8.64 7.19
C MET A 105 -1.85 -8.38 7.41
N LEU A 106 -1.17 -9.25 8.16
CA LEU A 106 0.26 -9.11 8.44
C LEU A 106 1.10 -9.42 7.19
N ALA A 107 0.69 -10.40 6.38
CA ALA A 107 1.33 -10.68 5.10
C ALA A 107 1.16 -9.50 4.13
N GLN A 108 -0.03 -8.90 4.08
CA GLN A 108 -0.25 -7.70 3.27
C GLN A 108 0.69 -6.56 3.69
N ALA A 109 0.87 -6.32 4.99
CA ALA A 109 1.82 -5.31 5.47
C ALA A 109 3.28 -5.60 5.04
N VAL A 110 3.67 -6.88 4.91
CA VAL A 110 4.99 -7.26 4.35
C VAL A 110 5.07 -6.97 2.86
N ALA A 111 3.99 -7.22 2.11
CA ALA A 111 3.93 -6.91 0.68
C ALA A 111 3.97 -5.39 0.44
N ASP A 112 3.20 -4.61 1.20
CA ASP A 112 3.17 -3.15 1.09
C ASP A 112 4.54 -2.54 1.37
N GLU A 113 5.28 -3.06 2.35
CA GLU A 113 6.67 -2.62 2.58
C GLU A 113 7.61 -3.04 1.43
N ALA A 114 7.36 -4.18 0.81
CA ALA A 114 8.22 -4.68 -0.26
C ALA A 114 8.00 -4.00 -1.61
N PHE A 115 6.78 -3.52 -1.88
CA PHE A 115 6.36 -3.04 -3.22
C PHE A 115 5.72 -1.65 -3.20
N GLY A 116 5.31 -1.14 -2.04
CA GLY A 116 4.56 0.12 -1.93
C GLY A 116 5.42 1.39 -1.95
N THR A 117 6.70 1.30 -2.33
CA THR A 117 7.59 2.45 -2.44
C THR A 117 8.57 2.29 -3.60
N ASP A 118 8.91 3.40 -4.26
CA ASP A 118 9.98 3.48 -5.26
C ASP A 118 11.40 3.44 -4.66
N GLN A 119 11.53 3.21 -3.34
CA GLN A 119 12.83 3.11 -2.70
C GLN A 119 13.54 1.80 -3.06
N ASP A 120 14.84 1.76 -2.79
CA ASP A 120 15.74 0.65 -3.15
C ASP A 120 15.08 -0.72 -2.88
N PRO A 121 14.74 -1.49 -3.94
CA PRO A 121 14.07 -2.78 -3.77
C PRO A 121 14.93 -3.76 -2.96
N GLY A 122 16.22 -3.51 -2.78
CA GLY A 122 17.12 -4.26 -1.91
C GLY A 122 16.97 -4.03 -0.41
N HIS A 123 16.27 -2.97 0.05
CA HIS A 123 16.21 -2.59 1.47
C HIS A 123 14.83 -2.84 2.10
N PHE A 124 14.78 -3.54 3.25
CA PHE A 124 13.55 -3.70 4.02
C PHE A 124 13.58 -2.73 5.21
N ASP A 125 12.69 -1.73 5.21
CA ASP A 125 12.56 -0.78 6.30
C ASP A 125 11.75 -1.40 7.44
N THR A 126 12.49 -2.02 8.37
CA THR A 126 11.89 -2.61 9.56
C THR A 126 11.07 -1.60 10.38
N ARG A 127 11.47 -0.33 10.43
CA ARG A 127 10.76 0.68 11.24
C ARG A 127 9.42 1.02 10.61
N TRP A 128 9.39 1.18 9.29
CA TRP A 128 8.14 1.37 8.55
C TRP A 128 7.19 0.19 8.72
N PHE A 129 7.72 -1.04 8.61
CA PHE A 129 6.92 -2.23 8.85
C PHE A 129 6.34 -2.24 10.27
N GLU A 130 7.15 -1.97 11.30
CA GLU A 130 6.69 -1.91 12.68
C GLU A 130 5.65 -0.81 12.95
N GLU A 131 5.78 0.34 12.29
CA GLU A 131 4.78 1.42 12.31
C GLU A 131 3.44 0.90 11.77
N THR A 132 3.48 0.26 10.60
CA THR A 132 2.29 -0.34 9.95
C THR A 132 1.62 -1.37 10.87
N LEU A 133 2.39 -2.22 11.54
CA LEU A 133 1.88 -3.17 12.53
C LEU A 133 1.18 -2.48 13.71
N GLY A 134 1.63 -1.28 14.09
CA GLY A 134 1.02 -0.47 15.15
C GLY A 134 -0.32 0.16 14.75
N ASP A 135 -0.53 0.39 13.46
CA ASP A 135 -1.74 1.01 12.91
C ASP A 135 -2.85 0.00 12.65
N LEU A 136 -2.50 -1.22 12.21
CA LEU A 136 -3.45 -2.28 11.84
C LEU A 136 -4.58 -2.48 12.88
N PRO A 137 -4.31 -2.61 14.21
CA PRO A 137 -5.40 -2.83 15.16
C PRO A 137 -6.34 -1.63 15.30
N LYS A 138 -5.85 -0.40 15.09
CA LYS A 138 -6.73 0.78 15.16
C LYS A 138 -7.62 0.86 13.93
N LEU A 139 -7.04 0.57 12.77
CA LEU A 139 -7.78 0.51 11.50
C LEU A 139 -8.84 -0.59 11.56
N ALA A 140 -8.49 -1.78 12.05
CA ALA A 140 -9.43 -2.90 12.22
C ALA A 140 -10.58 -2.58 13.19
N ALA A 141 -10.37 -1.69 14.16
CA ALA A 141 -11.39 -1.28 15.12
C ALA A 141 -12.34 -0.20 14.58
N LEU A 142 -11.98 0.48 13.49
CA LEU A 142 -12.77 1.60 12.95
C LEU A 142 -14.17 1.16 12.55
N GLN A 143 -15.16 1.88 13.06
CA GLN A 143 -16.56 1.74 12.68
C GLN A 143 -16.96 2.81 11.66
N GLU A 144 -18.01 2.54 10.88
CA GLU A 144 -18.53 3.47 9.86
C GLU A 144 -18.83 4.86 10.43
N ASP A 145 -19.44 4.93 11.62
CA ASP A 145 -19.74 6.19 12.30
C ASP A 145 -18.47 7.00 12.65
N GLU A 146 -17.38 6.33 12.97
CA GLU A 146 -16.08 6.95 13.26
C GLU A 146 -15.45 7.51 11.99
N VAL A 147 -15.57 6.78 10.87
CA VAL A 147 -15.12 7.26 9.55
C VAL A 147 -15.92 8.49 9.12
N LEU A 148 -17.24 8.48 9.29
CA LEU A 148 -18.09 9.65 9.01
C LEU A 148 -17.79 10.82 9.96
N ALA A 149 -17.47 10.54 11.22
CA ALA A 149 -17.03 11.57 12.16
C ALA A 149 -15.68 12.18 11.75
N LEU A 150 -14.73 11.37 11.28
CA LEU A 150 -13.44 11.79 10.77
C LEU A 150 -13.62 12.77 9.60
N ILE A 151 -14.37 12.39 8.56
CA ILE A 151 -14.65 13.25 7.40
C ILE A 151 -15.31 14.57 7.85
N ARG A 152 -16.37 14.49 8.66
CA ARG A 152 -17.07 15.70 9.15
C ARG A 152 -16.17 16.61 9.98
N SER A 153 -15.23 16.05 10.73
CA SER A 153 -14.28 16.83 11.52
C SER A 153 -13.26 17.54 10.64
N PHE A 154 -12.77 16.84 9.61
CA PHE A 154 -11.86 17.38 8.62
C PHE A 154 -12.49 18.50 7.78
N VAL A 155 -13.72 18.31 7.29
CA VAL A 155 -14.44 19.32 6.49
C VAL A 155 -14.65 20.63 7.27
N LYS A 156 -14.77 20.59 8.61
CA LYS A 156 -14.89 21.80 9.44
C LYS A 156 -13.60 22.64 9.48
N THR A 157 -12.46 22.06 9.07
CA THR A 157 -11.18 22.77 8.98
C THR A 157 -11.00 23.47 7.63
N ALA A 158 -11.92 23.23 6.67
CA ALA A 158 -11.83 23.80 5.33
C ALA A 158 -11.91 25.33 5.36
N PRO A 159 -11.14 26.02 4.49
CA PRO A 159 -11.33 27.44 4.20
C PRO A 159 -12.77 27.75 3.79
N GLN A 160 -13.16 29.01 3.94
CA GLN A 160 -14.50 29.46 3.57
C GLN A 160 -14.74 29.24 2.06
N GLY A 161 -15.71 28.40 1.72
CA GLY A 161 -16.04 28.03 0.34
C GLY A 161 -15.58 26.63 -0.07
N ASP A 162 -14.61 26.04 0.64
CA ASP A 162 -13.91 24.83 0.19
C ASP A 162 -14.41 23.54 0.86
N ALA A 163 -15.49 23.61 1.63
CA ALA A 163 -16.03 22.48 2.37
C ALA A 163 -16.32 21.25 1.49
N MET A 164 -16.87 21.48 0.28
CA MET A 164 -17.18 20.39 -0.67
C MET A 164 -15.91 19.78 -1.27
N LEU A 165 -14.90 20.61 -1.56
CA LEU A 165 -13.61 20.17 -2.07
C LEU A 165 -12.88 19.30 -1.03
N TYR A 166 -12.85 19.74 0.24
CA TYR A 166 -12.30 18.95 1.34
C TYR A 166 -13.05 17.64 1.55
N GLU A 167 -14.39 17.67 1.47
CA GLU A 167 -15.19 16.44 1.57
C GLU A 167 -14.85 15.46 0.44
N ASN A 168 -14.76 15.94 -0.79
CA ASN A 168 -14.45 15.11 -1.96
C ASN A 168 -13.04 14.53 -1.87
N ALA A 169 -12.04 15.33 -1.51
CA ALA A 169 -10.67 14.86 -1.29
C ALA A 169 -10.63 13.69 -0.30
N ALA A 170 -11.22 13.86 0.89
CA ALA A 170 -11.28 12.80 1.89
C ALA A 170 -12.02 11.55 1.37
N ARG A 171 -13.16 11.75 0.68
CA ARG A 171 -13.96 10.63 0.16
C ARG A 171 -13.25 9.85 -0.94
N GLN A 172 -12.54 10.49 -1.86
CA GLN A 172 -11.81 9.77 -2.91
C GLN A 172 -10.71 8.90 -2.32
N LEU A 173 -9.95 9.42 -1.36
CA LEU A 173 -8.90 8.64 -0.70
C LEU A 173 -9.47 7.43 0.06
N LEU A 174 -10.51 7.64 0.85
CA LEU A 174 -11.12 6.53 1.60
C LEU A 174 -11.81 5.53 0.68
N LYS A 175 -12.35 5.96 -0.46
CA LYS A 175 -12.90 5.07 -1.48
C LYS A 175 -11.81 4.20 -2.11
N ALA A 176 -10.65 4.78 -2.44
CA ALA A 176 -9.51 4.07 -2.99
C ALA A 176 -8.94 3.06 -1.96
N ALA A 177 -8.73 3.49 -0.73
CA ALA A 177 -8.06 2.67 0.29
C ALA A 177 -8.99 1.67 1.00
N TRP A 178 -10.24 2.04 1.29
CA TRP A 178 -11.11 1.33 2.25
C TRP A 178 -12.39 0.76 1.64
N SER A 179 -12.45 0.59 0.31
CA SER A 179 -13.60 -0.05 -0.36
C SER A 179 -13.89 -1.46 0.17
N ASP A 180 -12.84 -2.21 0.53
CA ASP A 180 -12.91 -3.57 1.08
C ASP A 180 -12.65 -3.61 2.61
N GLY A 181 -12.72 -2.46 3.28
CA GLY A 181 -12.47 -2.32 4.72
C GLY A 181 -11.23 -1.49 5.05
N ALA A 182 -11.18 -0.98 6.29
CA ALA A 182 -10.12 -0.08 6.72
C ALA A 182 -8.74 -0.77 6.76
N SER A 183 -7.81 -0.25 5.98
CA SER A 183 -6.47 -0.79 5.75
C SER A 183 -5.43 0.35 5.70
N PRO A 184 -4.13 0.05 5.84
CA PRO A 184 -3.08 1.06 5.69
C PRO A 184 -3.13 1.68 4.29
N ILE A 185 -3.16 3.01 4.22
CA ILE A 185 -3.18 3.74 2.94
C ILE A 185 -1.80 3.61 2.26
N THR A 186 -1.79 3.24 0.98
CA THR A 186 -0.57 3.08 0.16
C THR A 186 -0.37 4.26 -0.80
N ALA A 187 0.79 4.31 -1.46
CA ALA A 187 1.06 5.28 -2.52
C ALA A 187 0.07 5.12 -3.69
N GLU A 188 -0.21 3.88 -4.11
CA GLU A 188 -1.20 3.56 -5.14
C GLU A 188 -2.59 4.11 -4.79
N ASN A 189 -3.02 3.98 -3.54
CA ASN A 189 -4.31 4.57 -3.13
C ASN A 189 -4.32 6.10 -3.16
N MET A 190 -3.17 6.74 -2.93
CA MET A 190 -3.04 8.19 -3.04
C MET A 190 -3.07 8.63 -4.50
N GLU A 191 -2.37 7.90 -5.38
CA GLU A 191 -2.37 8.13 -6.83
C GLU A 191 -3.78 7.96 -7.42
N ASP A 192 -4.46 6.85 -7.11
CA ASP A 192 -5.85 6.62 -7.52
C ASP A 192 -6.80 7.76 -7.07
N ALA A 193 -6.59 8.28 -5.86
CA ALA A 193 -7.39 9.37 -5.32
C ALA A 193 -7.10 10.70 -6.03
N LEU A 194 -5.84 10.97 -6.36
CA LEU A 194 -5.43 12.15 -7.12
C LEU A 194 -5.96 12.10 -8.55
N ASP A 195 -5.87 10.95 -9.22
CA ASP A 195 -6.44 10.74 -10.56
C ASP A 195 -7.95 10.96 -10.56
N ALA A 196 -8.67 10.43 -9.57
CA ALA A 196 -10.10 10.67 -9.44
C ALA A 196 -10.44 12.16 -9.19
N LEU A 197 -9.54 12.92 -8.57
CA LEU A 197 -9.72 14.35 -8.34
C LEU A 197 -9.39 15.20 -9.57
N SER A 198 -8.39 14.82 -10.37
CA SER A 198 -8.05 15.52 -11.63
C SER A 198 -9.15 15.37 -12.69
N GLU A 199 -9.95 14.29 -12.63
CA GLU A 199 -11.17 14.16 -13.43
C GLU A 199 -12.29 15.14 -13.01
N GLN A 200 -12.24 15.65 -11.78
CA GLN A 200 -13.30 16.50 -11.18
C GLN A 200 -12.94 17.98 -11.10
N TYR A 201 -11.65 18.28 -11.02
CA TYR A 201 -11.10 19.60 -10.78
C TYR A 201 -9.94 19.86 -11.72
N ASP A 202 -9.79 21.09 -12.20
CA ASP A 202 -8.71 21.58 -13.04
C ASP A 202 -7.94 22.73 -12.36
N GLY A 203 -6.73 23.01 -12.85
CA GLY A 203 -5.87 24.11 -12.42
C GLY A 203 -5.80 24.30 -10.89
N GLU A 204 -6.13 25.52 -10.45
CA GLU A 204 -6.10 25.91 -9.03
C GLU A 204 -7.06 25.09 -8.13
N ASP A 205 -8.18 24.58 -8.66
CA ASP A 205 -9.10 23.74 -7.89
C ASP A 205 -8.50 22.35 -7.64
N PHE A 206 -7.79 21.78 -8.62
CA PHE A 206 -7.05 20.54 -8.44
C PHE A 206 -5.91 20.70 -7.42
N GLU A 207 -5.13 21.77 -7.53
CA GLU A 207 -4.05 22.07 -6.57
C GLU A 207 -4.61 22.09 -5.13
N ARG A 208 -5.70 22.83 -4.91
CA ARG A 208 -6.35 22.90 -3.60
C ARG A 208 -6.88 21.55 -3.14
N ALA A 209 -7.43 20.73 -4.04
CA ALA A 209 -7.89 19.38 -3.72
C ALA A 209 -6.73 18.44 -3.31
N ALA A 210 -5.60 18.50 -4.01
CA ALA A 210 -4.40 17.76 -3.68
C ALA A 210 -3.79 18.23 -2.33
N LEU A 211 -3.77 19.53 -2.05
CA LEU A 211 -3.36 20.05 -0.74
C LEU A 211 -4.35 19.65 0.38
N ALA A 212 -5.65 19.57 0.08
CA ALA A 212 -6.64 19.04 1.01
C ALA A 212 -6.39 17.56 1.32
N LEU A 213 -6.01 16.73 0.34
CA LEU A 213 -5.58 15.34 0.59
C LEU A 213 -4.39 15.26 1.53
N ALA A 214 -3.36 16.08 1.30
CA ALA A 214 -2.20 16.18 2.19
C ALA A 214 -2.64 16.52 3.64
N LYS A 215 -3.56 17.49 3.79
CA LYS A 215 -4.10 17.88 5.09
C LYS A 215 -4.96 16.79 5.74
N PHE A 216 -5.65 15.98 4.94
CA PHE A 216 -6.41 14.85 5.44
C PHE A 216 -5.50 13.76 5.99
N ILE A 217 -4.38 13.46 5.33
CA ILE A 217 -3.34 12.56 5.85
C ILE A 217 -2.79 13.06 7.20
N GLU A 218 -2.46 14.34 7.32
CA GLU A 218 -2.04 14.93 8.59
C GLU A 218 -3.11 14.76 9.68
N THR A 219 -4.40 14.93 9.32
CA THR A 219 -5.52 14.71 10.25
C THR A 219 -5.59 13.25 10.70
N MET A 220 -5.43 12.29 9.78
CA MET A 220 -5.40 10.87 10.12
C MET A 220 -4.21 10.53 11.04
N GLN A 221 -3.07 11.19 10.85
CA GLN A 221 -1.88 11.03 11.69
C GLN A 221 -2.14 11.53 13.12
N GLU A 222 -2.79 12.69 13.27
CA GLU A 222 -3.20 13.22 14.58
C GLU A 222 -4.17 12.28 15.30
N GLN A 223 -5.07 11.63 14.55
CA GLN A 223 -5.97 10.58 15.06
C GLN A 223 -5.28 9.22 15.25
N LYS A 224 -3.97 9.14 14.96
CA LYS A 224 -3.13 7.94 15.07
C LYS A 224 -3.61 6.78 14.19
N LEU A 225 -4.36 7.04 13.13
CA LEU A 225 -4.81 6.03 12.16
C LEU A 225 -3.70 5.67 11.16
N ILE A 226 -2.72 6.56 11.02
CA ILE A 226 -1.52 6.42 10.22
C ILE A 226 -0.33 6.90 11.03
N GLY A 227 0.78 6.18 10.96
CA GLY A 227 2.01 6.58 11.60
C GLY A 227 2.75 7.72 10.88
N PRO A 228 3.72 8.35 11.56
CA PRO A 228 4.43 9.52 11.05
C PRO A 228 5.21 9.27 9.76
N MET A 229 5.88 8.12 9.61
CA MET A 229 6.68 7.86 8.41
C MET A 229 5.76 7.76 7.19
N ARG A 230 4.64 7.02 7.33
CA ARG A 230 3.66 6.89 6.26
C ARG A 230 2.95 8.20 5.94
N ALA A 231 2.56 8.96 6.96
CA ALA A 231 1.96 10.26 6.75
C ALA A 231 2.89 11.21 5.99
N GLU A 232 4.18 11.26 6.33
CA GLU A 232 5.18 12.08 5.65
C GLU A 232 5.26 11.75 4.15
N ARG A 233 5.36 10.46 3.80
CA ARG A 233 5.45 10.03 2.40
C ARG A 233 4.19 10.34 1.60
N LEU A 234 3.01 9.98 2.12
CA LEU A 234 1.74 10.23 1.42
C LEU A 234 1.46 11.72 1.25
N THR A 235 1.81 12.53 2.26
CA THR A 235 1.73 13.99 2.18
C THR A 235 2.66 14.54 1.10
N ALA A 236 3.86 13.97 0.94
CA ALA A 236 4.79 14.39 -0.10
C ALA A 236 4.25 14.10 -1.52
N ILE A 237 3.60 12.95 -1.73
CA ILE A 237 2.94 12.60 -3.02
C ILE A 237 1.87 13.64 -3.36
N ALA A 238 0.94 13.89 -2.43
CA ALA A 238 -0.13 14.86 -2.64
C ALA A 238 0.38 16.30 -2.88
N ARG A 239 1.44 16.72 -2.16
CA ARG A 239 2.07 18.03 -2.38
C ARG A 239 2.82 18.12 -3.71
N ALA A 240 3.44 17.03 -4.16
CA ALA A 240 4.09 16.98 -5.46
C ALA A 240 3.05 17.10 -6.59
N ALA A 241 1.92 16.40 -6.49
CA ALA A 241 0.82 16.51 -7.44
C ALA A 241 0.23 17.93 -7.48
N ALA A 242 0.05 18.56 -6.32
CA ALA A 242 -0.39 19.95 -6.24
C ALA A 242 0.56 20.90 -6.99
N ALA A 243 1.88 20.73 -6.81
CA ALA A 243 2.88 21.55 -7.49
C ALA A 243 2.95 21.29 -9.01
N ALA A 244 2.74 20.05 -9.45
CA ALA A 244 2.77 19.67 -10.87
C ALA A 244 1.55 20.22 -11.65
N GLY A 245 0.40 20.41 -11.00
CA GLY A 245 -0.79 21.00 -11.62
C GLY A 245 -0.64 22.46 -12.09
N ILE A 246 0.51 23.09 -11.84
CA ILE A 246 0.86 24.44 -12.31
C ILE A 246 1.62 24.38 -13.65
N GLU A 247 2.29 23.27 -13.99
CA GLU A 247 3.21 23.22 -15.14
C GLU A 247 2.50 23.07 -16.51
N ASP A 248 1.22 22.68 -16.55
CA ASP A 248 0.48 22.48 -17.80
C ASP A 248 -0.17 23.75 -18.40
N GLU A 249 -0.16 24.90 -17.69
CA GLU A 249 -0.77 26.15 -18.19
C GLU A 249 0.20 27.13 -18.88
N ASP A 250 1.51 26.91 -18.81
CA ASP A 250 2.52 27.84 -19.37
C ASP A 250 2.99 27.51 -20.81
N GLU A 251 2.44 26.47 -21.48
CA GLU A 251 2.77 26.14 -22.89
C GLU A 251 1.69 26.55 -23.92
N ALA A 252 0.90 27.58 -23.63
CA ALA A 252 -0.05 28.14 -24.59
C ALA A 252 0.01 29.67 -24.62
N ASP A 253 1.03 30.24 -25.25
CA ASP A 253 0.94 31.53 -25.95
C ASP A 253 2.22 31.77 -26.78
N ASP A 254 2.23 31.27 -28.01
CA ASP A 254 2.97 31.86 -29.13
C ASP A 254 2.12 31.64 -30.41
N GLU A 255 0.84 32.03 -30.35
CA GLU A 255 0.10 32.43 -31.54
C GLU A 255 0.53 33.86 -31.90
N GLU A 256 1.59 34.01 -32.71
CA GLU A 256 1.72 35.19 -33.57
C GLU A 256 1.07 34.88 -34.93
N SER A 257 -0.24 35.11 -35.01
CA SER A 257 -0.90 35.50 -36.25
C SER A 257 -0.85 37.02 -36.40
N ASP A 258 -0.36 37.48 -37.55
CA ASP A 258 -0.87 38.59 -38.39
C ASP A 258 0.31 39.11 -39.23
N GLU A 259 0.39 38.75 -40.51
CA GLU A 259 -0.23 39.44 -41.65
C GLU A 259 0.47 40.75 -42.07
N GLU A 260 1.04 40.66 -43.28
CA GLU A 260 1.09 41.67 -44.35
C GLU A 260 2.17 42.78 -44.40
N ASP A 261 2.43 43.20 -45.66
CA ASP A 261 3.25 44.29 -46.21
C ASP A 261 4.75 44.00 -46.47
N GLU A 262 5.34 44.13 -47.67
CA GLU A 262 4.98 44.82 -48.92
C GLU A 262 5.81 44.24 -50.10
N ALA A 263 5.25 44.30 -51.31
CA ALA A 263 5.78 43.91 -52.65
C ALA A 263 7.03 44.73 -53.10
N PRO A 264 7.66 44.55 -54.30
CA PRO A 264 7.35 43.68 -55.46
C PRO A 264 8.48 42.75 -55.97
#